data_AF-E6QMK7-F1
#
_entry.id   AF-E6QMK7-F1
#
_cell.length_a   1.000
_cell.length_b   1.000
_cell.length_c   1.000
_cell.angle_alpha   90.00
_cell.angle_beta   90.00
_cell.angle_gamma   90.00
#
_symmetry.space_group_name_H-M   'P 1'
#
loop_
_entity.id
_entity.type
_entity.pdbx_description
1 polymer ?
#
loop_
_entity_poly.entity_id
_entity_poly.type
_entity_poly.pdbx_seq_one_letter_code
_entity_poly.pdbx_strand_id
1 'polypeptide(L)' 'MALDEETGKVYLAAAQFGPRPIPTTTNPHPWPTILPGSFVVLVVGK' A
#
# COMPACT_ATOMS: atom_id res chain seq x y z
N MET A 1 6.50 5.51 6.86
CA MET A 1 6.79 6.70 6.04
C MET A 1 8.04 7.33 6.61
N ALA A 2 8.94 7.81 5.76
CA ALA A 2 10.08 8.62 6.16
C ALA A 2 10.18 9.84 5.24
N LEU A 3 10.63 10.97 5.80
CA LEU A 3 10.95 12.20 5.06
C LEU A 3 12.46 12.42 5.17
N ASP A 4 13.08 12.69 4.03
CA ASP A 4 14.42 13.26 3.94
C ASP A 4 14.27 14.78 3.78
N GLU A 5 14.64 15.53 4.81
CA GLU A 5 14.50 16.98 4.84
C GLU A 5 15.53 17.71 3.97
N GLU A 6 16.68 17.10 3.70
CA GLU A 6 17.72 17.70 2.86
C GLU A 6 17.32 17.66 1.39
N THR A 7 16.80 16.52 0.93
CA THR A 7 16.38 16.34 -0.47
C THR A 7 14.89 16.60 -0.70
N GLY A 8 14.10 16.70 0.37
CA GLY A 8 12.63 16.84 0.29
C GLY A 8 11.91 15.58 -0.19
N LYS A 9 12.59 14.42 -0.20
CA LYS A 9 12.01 13.15 -0.67
C LYS A 9 11.26 12.43 0.45
N VAL A 10 10.09 11.92 0.12
CA VAL A 10 9.25 11.09 1.00
C VAL A 10 9.29 9.65 0.53
N TYR A 11 9.60 8.75 1.44
CA TYR A 11 9.66 7.31 1.22
C TYR A 11 8.43 6.63 1.84
N LEU A 12 7.63 5.99 1.00
CA LEU A 12 6.38 5.34 1.38
C LEU A 12 6.47 3.83 1.14
N ALA A 13 6.20 3.04 2.18
CA ALA A 13 6.01 1.61 2.05
C ALA A 13 4.67 1.33 1.37
N ALA A 14 4.70 0.58 0.27
CA ALA A 14 3.53 0.24 -0.52
C ALA A 14 3.58 -1.23 -0.97
N ALA A 15 2.43 -1.76 -1.36
CA ALA A 15 2.33 -3.08 -1.97
C ALA A 15 1.13 -3.13 -2.92
N GLN A 16 1.08 -4.13 -3.78
CA GLN A 16 -0.07 -4.34 -4.68
C GLN A 16 -1.19 -5.06 -3.94
N PHE A 17 -2.40 -4.54 -4.09
CA PHE A 17 -3.60 -5.21 -3.61
C PHE A 17 -4.09 -6.24 -4.63
N GLY A 18 -4.42 -7.42 -4.14
CA GLY A 18 -5.14 -8.43 -4.90
C GLY A 18 -6.59 -8.04 -5.16
N PRO A 19 -7.36 -8.90 -5.85
CA PRO A 19 -8.78 -8.67 -6.07
C PRO A 19 -9.53 -8.53 -4.75
N ARG A 20 -10.55 -7.66 -4.75
CA ARG A 20 -11.42 -7.49 -3.58
C ARG A 20 -12.21 -8.79 -3.35
N PRO A 21 -12.20 -9.36 -2.13
CA PRO A 21 -13.04 -10.51 -1.82
C PRO A 21 -14.53 -10.19 -1.99
N ILE A 22 -15.32 -11.20 -2.29
CA ILE A 22 -16.78 -11.06 -2.41
C ILE A 22 -17.35 -10.68 -1.03
N PRO A 23 -18.18 -9.63 -0.93
CA PRO A 23 -18.87 -9.27 0.30
C PRO A 23 -19.72 -10.43 0.85
N THR A 24 -19.77 -10.57 2.18
CA THR A 24 -20.66 -11.52 2.86
C THR A 24 -21.53 -10.79 3.88
N THR A 25 -22.61 -11.42 4.36
CA THR A 25 -23.45 -10.84 5.42
C THR A 25 -22.64 -10.52 6.69
N THR A 26 -21.67 -11.37 7.02
CA THR A 26 -20.80 -11.19 8.20
C THR A 26 -19.70 -10.15 7.96
N ASN A 27 -19.20 -10.04 6.73
CA ASN A 27 -18.21 -9.03 6.35
C ASN A 27 -18.64 -8.33 5.05
N PRO A 28 -19.50 -7.31 5.16
CA PRO A 28 -20.03 -6.61 3.99
C PRO A 28 -18.99 -5.73 3.28
N HIS A 29 -17.87 -5.41 3.96
CA HIS A 29 -16.82 -4.54 3.42
C HIS A 29 -15.44 -5.18 3.59
N PRO A 30 -15.17 -6.30 2.91
CA PRO A 30 -13.89 -6.97 3.04
C PRO A 30 -12.77 -6.13 2.42
N TRP A 31 -11.63 -6.15 3.10
CA TRP A 31 -10.39 -5.52 2.63
C TRP A 31 -9.68 -6.43 1.61
N PRO A 32 -9.12 -5.86 0.53
CA PRO A 32 -8.25 -6.59 -0.38
C PRO A 32 -7.01 -7.13 0.35
N THR A 33 -6.53 -8.31 -0.04
CA THR A 33 -5.28 -8.89 0.48
C THR A 33 -4.07 -8.30 -0.24
N ILE A 34 -2.92 -8.18 0.43
CA ILE A 34 -1.65 -7.79 -0.19
C ILE A 34 -1.04 -8.98 -0.95
N LEU A 35 -0.61 -8.77 -2.19
CA LEU A 35 0.05 -9.82 -2.98
C LEU A 35 1.47 -10.10 -2.44
N PRO A 36 1.84 -11.36 -2.18
CA PRO A 36 3.20 -11.72 -1.75
C PRO A 36 4.26 -11.25 -2.76
N GLY A 37 5.39 -10.75 -2.27
CA GLY A 37 6.49 -10.27 -3.12
C GLY A 37 6.25 -8.93 -3.81
N SER A 38 5.09 -8.28 -3.61
CA SER A 38 4.77 -6.99 -4.24
C SER A 38 5.18 -5.75 -3.44
N PHE A 39 5.91 -5.94 -2.33
CA PHE A 39 6.36 -4.84 -1.50
C PHE A 39 7.36 -3.95 -2.24
N VAL A 40 7.10 -2.64 -2.23
CA VAL A 40 7.95 -1.63 -2.84
C VAL A 40 8.02 -0.40 -1.95
N VAL A 41 9.09 0.39 -2.13
CA VAL A 41 9.18 1.73 -1.56
C VAL A 41 8.95 2.74 -2.67
N LEU A 42 7.86 3.51 -2.56
CA LEU A 42 7.62 4.65 -3.43
C LEU A 42 8.44 5.83 -2.93
N VAL A 43 9.12 6.51 -3.85
CA VAL A 43 9.82 7.76 -3.58
C VAL A 43 9.01 8.88 -4.22
N VAL A 44 8.59 9.84 -3.42
CA VAL A 44 7.77 10.98 -3.85
C VAL A 44 8.53 12.27 -3.50
N GLY A 45 8.70 13.14 -4.49
CA GLY A 45 9.57 14.32 -4.38
C GLY A 45 10.39 14.50 -5.66
N LYS A 46 10.96 15.69 -5.88
CA LYS A 46 11.75 16.01 -7.08
C LYS A 46 13.23 15.72 -6.86
#